data_AF-A0AAV5LWM5-F1
#
_entry.id   AF-A0AAV5LWM5-F1
#
_cell.length_a   1.000
_cell.length_b   1.000
_cell.length_c   1.000
_cell.angle_alpha   90.00
_cell.angle_beta   90.00
_cell.angle_gamma   90.00
#
_symmetry.space_group_name_H-M   'P 1'
#
loop_
_entity.id
_entity.type
_entity.pdbx_description
1 polymer ?
#
loop_
_entity_poly.entity_id
_entity_poly.type
_entity_poly.pdbx_seq_one_letter_code
_entity_poly.pdbx_strand_id
1 'polypeptide(L)'
;MQLTLSGILNLIDRLCCGGERIIVFTTNHKDRLDPELLRPGRMDVHLNMSYCKVHAFKILASNYLDISNHPLFGEIESLIESTGVTPAEVAGQLMTSEDADRALQELVKFIKQKSECDKTEEKVAEIEEANSLKSDNGENEITGWEGSGSQHEVGEEREGQRID
;
A
#
# COMPACT_ATOMS: atom_id res chain seq x y z
N MET A 1 -23.61 10.65 3.92
CA MET A 1 -22.63 11.75 3.88
C MET A 1 -21.31 11.21 3.37
N GLN A 2 -20.56 12.00 2.60
CA GLN A 2 -19.20 11.65 2.16
C GLN A 2 -18.25 12.64 2.83
N LEU A 3 -17.30 12.14 3.62
CA LEU A 3 -16.28 12.98 4.25
C LEU A 3 -15.16 13.25 3.24
N THR A 4 -14.95 14.52 2.91
CA THR A 4 -13.81 14.95 2.06
C THR A 4 -12.67 15.42 2.94
N LEU A 5 -11.43 15.14 2.52
CA LEU A 5 -10.21 15.57 3.22
C LEU A 5 -10.20 17.10 3.44
N SER A 6 -10.50 17.87 2.39
CA SER A 6 -10.59 19.33 2.44
C SER A 6 -11.72 19.81 3.36
N GLY A 7 -12.80 19.04 3.51
CA GLY A 7 -13.87 19.32 4.48
C GLY A 7 -13.44 19.11 5.94
N ILE A 8 -12.67 18.06 6.23
CA ILE A 8 -12.06 17.82 7.54
C ILE A 8 -11.05 18.93 7.87
N LEU A 9 -10.24 19.35 6.90
CA LEU A 9 -9.23 20.38 7.11
C LEU A 9 -9.84 21.78 7.29
N ASN A 10 -10.87 22.14 6.51
CA ASN A 10 -11.62 23.38 6.75
C ASN A 10 -12.35 23.38 8.13
N LEU A 11 -12.66 22.21 8.71
CA LEU A 11 -13.14 22.11 10.09
C LEU A 11 -12.00 22.31 11.10
N ILE A 12 -10.83 21.71 10.85
CA ILE A 12 -9.63 21.86 11.67
C ILE A 12 -9.14 23.32 11.69
N ASP A 13 -9.07 23.99 10.54
CA ASP A 13 -8.74 25.42 10.41
C ASP A 13 -9.62 26.27 11.35
N ARG A 14 -10.94 26.01 11.36
CA ARG A 14 -11.91 26.70 12.23
C ARG A 14 -11.79 26.32 13.71
N LEU A 15 -11.34 25.10 14.02
CA LEU A 15 -11.09 24.66 15.40
C LEU A 15 -9.79 25.24 15.98
N CYS A 16 -8.82 25.63 15.15
CA CYS A 16 -7.54 26.19 15.57
C CYS A 16 -7.60 27.68 15.96
N CYS A 17 -8.66 28.39 15.57
CA CYS A 17 -8.90 29.78 15.95
C CYS A 17 -8.99 29.95 17.48
N GLY A 18 -7.88 30.29 18.15
CA GLY A 18 -7.86 30.69 19.55
C GLY A 18 -6.75 30.11 20.45
N GLY A 19 -5.70 29.48 19.92
CA GLY A 19 -4.54 29.09 20.74
C GLY A 19 -3.43 28.36 19.98
N GLU A 20 -2.28 28.22 20.63
CA GLU A 20 -1.13 27.47 20.12
C GLU A 20 -1.46 25.97 20.04
N ARG A 21 -1.34 25.37 18.85
CA ARG A 21 -1.64 23.95 18.61
C ARG A 21 -0.69 23.38 17.56
N ILE A 22 -0.27 22.14 17.78
CA ILE A 22 0.45 21.31 16.79
C ILE A 22 -0.51 20.21 16.36
N ILE A 23 -0.60 19.97 15.05
CA ILE A 23 -1.43 18.90 14.48
C ILE A 23 -0.54 18.02 13.61
N VAL A 24 -0.57 16.72 13.85
CA VAL A 24 0.21 15.73 13.12
C VAL A 24 -0.73 14.91 12.24
N PHE A 25 -0.47 14.93 10.93
CA PHE A 25 -1.14 14.07 9.95
C PHE A 25 -0.17 12.97 9.51
N THR A 26 -0.70 11.78 9.21
CA THR A 26 0.05 10.66 8.63
C THR A 26 -0.64 10.21 7.35
N THR A 27 0.14 9.84 6.33
CA THR A 27 -0.34 9.23 5.09
C THR A 27 0.76 8.36 4.49
N ASN A 28 0.37 7.27 3.83
CA ASN A 28 1.26 6.46 3.00
C ASN A 28 1.31 6.98 1.55
N HIS A 29 0.42 7.91 1.19
CA HIS A 29 0.26 8.48 -0.14
C HIS A 29 0.16 10.00 -0.06
N LYS A 30 1.31 10.69 -0.13
CA LYS A 30 1.35 12.17 -0.15
C LYS A 30 0.92 12.74 -1.51
N ASP A 31 1.20 11.99 -2.57
CA ASP A 31 0.80 12.21 -3.96
C ASP A 31 -0.72 12.34 -4.16
N ARG A 32 -1.51 11.68 -3.31
CA ARG A 32 -2.99 11.70 -3.37
C ARG A 32 -3.62 12.82 -2.54
N LEU A 33 -2.81 13.68 -1.91
CA LEU A 33 -3.30 14.84 -1.17
C LEU A 33 -3.46 16.04 -2.13
N ASP A 34 -4.55 16.78 -1.96
CA ASP A 34 -4.79 18.03 -2.68
C ASP A 34 -3.65 19.05 -2.39
N PRO A 35 -2.94 19.57 -3.41
CA PRO A 35 -1.86 20.55 -3.23
C PRO A 35 -2.28 21.82 -2.49
N GLU A 36 -3.56 22.19 -2.46
CA GLU A 36 -4.12 23.30 -1.67
C GLU A 36 -3.89 23.16 -0.15
N LEU A 37 -3.65 21.92 0.31
CA LEU A 37 -3.49 21.54 1.72
C LEU A 37 -2.01 21.55 2.14
N LEU A 38 -1.11 21.30 1.19
CA LEU A 38 0.35 21.21 1.37
C LEU A 38 1.04 22.59 1.35
N ARG A 39 0.27 23.68 1.44
CA ARG A 39 0.76 25.06 1.43
C ARG A 39 1.20 25.52 2.83
N PRO A 40 2.19 26.43 2.94
CA PRO A 40 2.60 27.03 4.21
C PRO A 40 1.41 27.58 5.02
N GLY A 41 1.41 27.35 6.35
CA GLY A 41 0.29 27.68 7.22
C GLY A 41 -0.84 26.63 7.27
N ARG A 42 -0.71 25.50 6.57
CA ARG A 42 -1.57 24.31 6.69
C ARG A 42 -0.73 23.07 7.02
N MET A 43 -0.53 22.15 6.07
CA MET A 43 0.49 21.11 6.17
C MET A 43 1.80 21.70 5.62
N ASP A 44 2.57 22.37 6.48
CA ASP A 44 3.79 23.08 6.10
C ASP A 44 5.06 22.26 6.35
N VAL A 45 5.18 21.66 7.53
CA VAL A 45 6.25 20.72 7.88
C VAL A 45 5.94 19.33 7.32
N HIS A 46 6.87 18.79 6.54
CA HIS A 46 6.75 17.49 5.89
C HIS A 46 7.92 16.58 6.23
N LEU A 47 7.64 15.48 6.94
CA LEU A 47 8.62 14.46 7.29
C LEU A 47 8.32 13.16 6.51
N ASN A 48 9.34 12.56 5.89
CA ASN A 48 9.22 11.27 5.22
C ASN A 48 9.78 10.17 6.12
N MET A 49 8.95 9.21 6.51
CA MET A 49 9.34 8.06 7.32
C MET A 49 9.71 6.89 6.39
N SER A 50 10.92 6.92 5.86
CA SER A 50 11.42 5.92 4.91
C SER A 50 11.78 4.57 5.57
N TYR A 51 12.10 3.60 4.72
CA TYR A 51 12.80 2.37 5.12
C TYR A 51 14.03 2.63 5.98
N CYS A 52 14.39 1.61 6.76
CA CYS A 52 15.55 1.59 7.63
C CYS A 52 16.85 1.77 6.81
N LYS A 53 17.85 2.34 7.46
CA LYS A 53 19.21 2.53 6.94
C LYS A 53 20.21 2.15 8.02
N VAL A 54 21.44 1.85 7.62
CA VAL A 54 22.57 1.47 8.49
C VAL A 54 22.65 2.28 9.79
N HIS A 55 22.51 3.60 9.71
CA HIS A 55 22.55 4.47 10.89
C HIS A 55 21.36 4.27 11.84
N ALA A 56 20.14 4.11 11.31
CA ALA A 56 18.96 3.82 12.11
C ALA A 56 19.05 2.44 12.76
N PHE A 57 19.51 1.42 12.03
CA PHE A 57 19.77 0.09 12.59
C PHE A 57 20.75 0.14 13.77
N LYS A 58 21.86 0.88 13.66
CA LYS A 58 22.83 1.05 14.76
C LYS A 58 22.23 1.73 15.99
N ILE A 59 21.32 2.69 15.81
CA ILE A 59 20.56 3.28 16.92
C ILE A 59 19.61 2.25 17.55
N LEU A 60 18.88 1.47 16.75
CA LEU A 60 17.97 0.44 17.27
C LEU A 60 18.73 -0.67 18.03
N ALA A 61 19.84 -1.15 17.49
CA ALA A 61 20.70 -2.15 18.16
C ALA A 61 21.28 -1.63 19.48
N SER A 62 21.72 -0.36 19.53
CA SER A 62 22.18 0.26 20.77
C SER A 62 21.06 0.52 21.78
N ASN A 63 19.82 0.76 21.33
CA ASN A 63 18.68 1.08 22.21
C ASN A 63 17.97 -0.16 22.77
N TYR A 64 18.02 -1.31 22.08
CA TYR A 64 17.31 -2.53 22.49
C TYR A 64 18.23 -3.63 23.06
N LEU A 65 19.53 -3.60 22.74
CA LEU A 65 20.49 -4.66 23.07
C LEU A 65 21.80 -4.13 23.67
N ASP A 66 21.91 -2.82 23.93
CA ASP A 66 23.10 -2.11 24.45
C ASP A 66 24.42 -2.35 23.66
N ILE A 67 24.35 -2.85 22.42
CA ILE A 67 25.51 -3.14 21.57
C ILE A 67 25.81 -2.02 20.57
N SER A 68 27.09 -1.69 20.45
CA SER A 68 27.63 -0.72 19.48
C SER A 68 28.33 -1.35 18.28
N ASN A 69 28.67 -2.65 18.35
CA ASN A 69 29.31 -3.40 17.27
C ASN A 69 29.01 -4.91 17.41
N HIS A 70 28.90 -5.64 16.30
CA HIS A 70 28.75 -7.09 16.28
C HIS A 70 29.32 -7.69 14.99
N PRO A 71 29.87 -8.93 14.97
CA PRO A 71 30.35 -9.56 13.74
C PRO A 71 29.29 -9.63 12.62
N LEU A 72 28.01 -9.76 12.99
CA LEU A 72 26.88 -9.81 12.04
C LEU A 72 26.47 -8.44 11.48
N PHE A 73 26.95 -7.31 12.03
CA PHE A 73 26.54 -5.98 11.56
C PHE A 73 26.85 -5.77 10.07
N GLY A 74 28.02 -6.19 9.58
CA GLY A 74 28.37 -6.03 8.16
C GLY A 74 27.43 -6.79 7.20
N GLU A 75 26.91 -7.95 7.60
CA GLU A 75 25.92 -8.70 6.84
C GLU A 75 24.54 -8.01 6.91
N ILE A 76 24.10 -7.61 8.11
CA ILE A 76 22.82 -6.94 8.32
C ILE A 76 22.76 -5.59 7.60
N GLU A 77 23.84 -4.81 7.60
CA GLU A 77 23.94 -3.54 6.86
C GLU A 77 23.71 -3.76 5.36
N SER A 78 24.39 -4.74 4.76
CA SER A 78 24.19 -5.08 3.34
C SER A 78 22.77 -5.58 3.04
N LEU A 79 22.15 -6.34 3.95
CA LEU A 79 20.80 -6.88 3.78
C LEU A 79 19.71 -5.80 3.94
N ILE A 80 19.90 -4.83 4.84
CA ILE A 80 18.99 -3.68 5.00
C ILE A 80 19.01 -2.80 3.75
N GLU A 81 20.18 -2.60 3.15
CA GLU A 81 20.32 -1.81 1.92
C GLU A 81 19.75 -2.52 0.67
N SER A 82 19.81 -3.86 0.60
CA SER A 82 19.25 -4.61 -0.54
C SER A 82 17.73 -4.80 -0.49
N THR A 83 17.16 -5.00 0.69
CA THR A 83 15.80 -5.57 0.84
C THR A 83 14.75 -4.56 1.31
N GLY A 84 15.15 -3.35 1.73
CA GLY A 84 14.18 -2.29 2.07
C GLY A 84 13.25 -2.65 3.24
N VAL A 85 13.81 -3.01 4.40
CA VAL A 85 13.03 -3.24 5.63
C VAL A 85 12.70 -1.95 6.36
N THR A 86 11.56 -1.87 7.03
CA THR A 86 11.16 -0.73 7.85
C THR A 86 11.86 -0.71 9.22
N PRO A 87 12.01 0.45 9.88
CA PRO A 87 12.56 0.51 11.24
C PRO A 87 11.73 -0.30 12.25
N ALA A 88 10.42 -0.41 12.03
CA ALA A 88 9.50 -1.16 12.89
C ALA A 88 9.69 -2.69 12.79
N GLU A 89 9.87 -3.22 11.57
CA GLU A 89 10.22 -4.64 11.38
C GLU A 89 11.55 -4.98 12.05
N VAL A 90 12.57 -4.13 11.87
CA VAL A 90 13.88 -4.30 12.51
C VAL A 90 13.77 -4.27 14.04
N ALA A 91 13.06 -3.29 14.62
CA ALA A 91 12.83 -3.21 16.06
C ALA A 91 12.10 -4.46 16.60
N GLY A 92 11.08 -4.96 15.91
CA GLY A 92 10.35 -6.16 16.32
C GLY A 92 11.23 -7.41 16.40
N GLN A 93 12.14 -7.60 15.44
CA GLN A 93 13.10 -8.71 15.49
C GLN A 93 14.12 -8.54 16.62
N LEU A 94 14.66 -7.33 16.82
CA LEU A 94 15.60 -7.05 17.93
C LEU A 94 14.95 -7.27 19.30
N MET A 95 13.67 -6.94 19.46
CA MET A 95 12.90 -7.15 20.70
C MET A 95 12.46 -8.61 20.93
N THR A 96 12.78 -9.55 20.03
CA THR A 96 12.37 -10.97 20.16
C THR A 96 13.29 -11.78 21.11
N SER A 97 14.45 -11.23 21.50
CA SER A 97 15.41 -11.90 22.39
C SER A 97 16.27 -10.89 23.14
N GLU A 98 16.46 -11.08 24.46
CA GLU A 98 17.43 -10.32 25.27
C GLU A 98 18.89 -10.69 24.92
N ASP A 99 19.10 -11.91 24.45
CA ASP A 99 20.38 -12.36 23.87
C ASP A 99 20.55 -11.71 22.48
N ALA A 100 21.56 -10.86 22.37
CA ALA A 100 21.88 -10.09 21.18
C ALA A 100 22.41 -10.94 20.01
N ASP A 101 23.16 -12.00 20.29
CA ASP A 101 23.65 -12.94 19.26
C ASP A 101 22.45 -13.59 18.57
N ARG A 102 21.51 -14.07 19.39
CA ARG A 102 20.24 -14.65 18.92
C ARG A 102 19.35 -13.64 18.20
N ALA A 103 19.14 -12.44 18.76
CA ALA A 103 18.32 -11.39 18.16
C ALA A 103 18.80 -10.99 16.75
N LEU A 104 20.12 -10.84 16.58
CA LEU A 104 20.73 -10.52 15.29
C LEU A 104 20.68 -11.70 14.30
N GLN A 105 20.80 -12.94 14.78
CA GLN A 105 20.64 -14.14 13.94
C GLN A 105 19.20 -14.28 13.42
N GLU A 106 18.16 -14.04 14.23
CA GLU A 106 16.77 -14.05 13.75
C GLU A 106 16.51 -12.89 12.78
N LEU A 107 17.06 -11.69 13.03
CA LEU A 107 16.99 -10.57 12.09
C LEU A 107 17.62 -10.90 10.72
N VAL A 108 18.79 -11.56 10.68
CA VAL A 108 19.43 -12.01 9.43
C VAL A 108 18.54 -13.00 8.67
N LYS A 109 17.91 -13.97 9.36
CA LYS A 109 16.96 -14.92 8.74
C LYS A 109 15.74 -14.20 8.17
N PHE A 110 15.15 -13.28 8.94
CA PHE A 110 13.97 -12.50 8.54
C PHE A 110 14.23 -11.68 7.27
N ILE A 111 15.34 -10.94 7.20
CA ILE A 111 15.63 -10.11 6.02
C ILE A 111 15.94 -10.99 4.79
N LYS A 112 16.62 -12.13 4.97
CA LYS A 112 16.86 -13.09 3.87
C LYS A 112 15.55 -13.65 3.32
N GLN A 113 14.68 -14.15 4.19
CA GLN A 113 13.37 -14.69 3.81
C GLN A 113 12.48 -13.65 3.11
N LYS A 114 12.46 -12.40 3.60
CA LYS A 114 11.74 -11.29 2.92
C LYS A 114 12.28 -11.09 1.50
N SER A 115 13.61 -11.03 1.34
CA SER A 115 14.25 -10.88 0.03
C SER A 115 13.97 -12.02 -0.95
N GLU A 116 13.48 -13.17 -0.51
CA GLU A 116 13.07 -14.29 -1.37
C GLU A 116 11.59 -14.18 -1.77
N CYS A 117 10.76 -13.58 -0.91
CA CYS A 117 9.37 -13.27 -1.19
C CYS A 117 9.23 -12.13 -2.22
N ASP A 118 9.94 -11.02 -2.02
CA ASP A 118 9.85 -9.82 -2.86
C ASP A 118 10.19 -10.13 -4.35
N LYS A 119 11.23 -10.96 -4.58
CA LYS A 119 11.64 -11.49 -5.90
C LYS A 119 10.60 -12.37 -6.61
N THR A 120 9.55 -12.75 -5.90
CA THR A 120 8.41 -13.52 -6.42
C THR A 120 7.25 -12.58 -6.77
N GLU A 121 7.03 -11.54 -5.97
CA GLU A 121 5.98 -10.52 -6.20
C GLU A 121 6.30 -9.60 -7.39
N GLU A 122 7.55 -9.15 -7.54
CA GLU A 122 7.98 -8.36 -8.73
C GLU A 122 7.68 -9.10 -10.05
N LYS A 123 7.91 -10.41 -10.09
CA LYS A 123 7.65 -11.25 -11.27
C LYS A 123 6.16 -11.47 -11.53
N VAL A 124 5.32 -11.43 -10.51
CA VAL A 124 3.86 -11.49 -10.69
C VAL A 124 3.36 -10.17 -11.26
N ALA A 125 3.84 -9.03 -10.75
CA ALA A 125 3.51 -7.70 -11.26
C ALA A 125 3.87 -7.54 -12.75
N GLU A 126 5.09 -7.93 -13.17
CA GLU A 126 5.49 -7.91 -14.59
C GLU A 126 4.58 -8.80 -15.48
N ILE A 127 4.10 -9.92 -14.96
CA ILE A 127 3.22 -10.84 -15.70
C ILE A 127 1.78 -10.32 -15.80
N GLU A 128 1.26 -9.65 -14.77
CA GLU A 128 -0.07 -9.02 -14.80
C GLU A 128 -0.08 -7.81 -15.75
N GLU A 129 0.92 -6.93 -15.68
CA GLU A 129 1.04 -5.77 -16.57
C GLU A 129 1.21 -6.19 -18.05
N ALA A 130 2.01 -7.24 -18.32
CA ALA A 130 2.17 -7.81 -19.66
C ALA A 130 0.94 -8.57 -20.19
N ASN A 131 -0.01 -8.96 -19.34
CA ASN A 131 -1.29 -9.55 -19.75
C ASN A 131 -2.36 -8.48 -20.00
N SER A 132 -2.32 -7.36 -19.27
CA SER A 132 -3.26 -6.25 -19.45
C SER A 132 -3.20 -5.62 -20.86
N LEU A 133 -2.05 -5.73 -21.52
CA LEU A 133 -1.80 -5.22 -22.88
C LEU A 133 -2.27 -6.13 -24.03
N LYS A 134 -3.02 -7.21 -23.75
CA LYS A 134 -3.45 -8.20 -24.77
C LYS A 134 -4.96 -8.26 -25.03
N SER A 135 -5.79 -7.50 -24.32
CA SER A 135 -7.24 -7.43 -24.56
C SER A 135 -7.64 -6.55 -25.74
N ASP A 136 -6.88 -5.49 -26.01
CA ASP A 136 -7.28 -4.38 -26.89
C ASP A 136 -6.86 -4.59 -28.35
N ASN A 137 -7.32 -5.68 -28.96
CA ASN A 137 -7.19 -5.88 -30.42
C ASN A 137 -8.26 -6.83 -31.00
N GLY A 138 -9.54 -6.46 -30.85
CA GLY A 138 -10.67 -7.33 -31.21
C GLY A 138 -11.98 -6.62 -31.51
N GLU A 139 -11.97 -5.40 -32.04
CA GLU A 139 -13.20 -4.68 -32.38
C GLU A 139 -13.70 -4.91 -33.82
N ASN A 140 -14.90 -5.48 -33.90
CA ASN A 140 -15.99 -5.07 -34.80
C ASN A 140 -15.80 -5.10 -36.34
N GLU A 141 -16.13 -6.25 -36.95
CA GLU A 141 -16.93 -6.28 -38.18
C GLU A 141 -18.17 -7.19 -38.00
N ILE A 142 -19.36 -6.60 -37.83
CA ILE A 142 -20.65 -7.30 -37.95
C ILE A 142 -21.63 -6.38 -38.71
N THR A 143 -21.55 -6.37 -40.04
CA THR A 143 -22.47 -5.59 -40.90
C THR A 143 -23.56 -6.47 -41.51
N GLY A 144 -24.64 -6.65 -40.75
CA GLY A 144 -25.97 -7.00 -41.26
C GLY A 144 -26.22 -8.45 -41.70
N TRP A 145 -27.48 -8.86 -41.54
CA TRP A 145 -28.22 -9.59 -42.58
C TRP A 145 -29.72 -9.34 -42.39
N GLU A 146 -30.45 -9.36 -43.51
CA GLU A 146 -31.90 -9.11 -43.55
C GLU A 146 -32.68 -10.38 -43.17
N GLY A 147 -33.93 -10.21 -42.73
CA GLY A 147 -34.76 -11.33 -42.29
C GLY A 147 -35.40 -12.12 -43.43
N SER A 148 -35.50 -13.44 -43.25
CA SER A 148 -36.41 -14.30 -44.00
C SER A 148 -37.20 -15.19 -43.03
N GLY A 149 -38.52 -15.01 -42.96
CA GLY A 149 -39.38 -15.77 -42.05
C GLY A 149 -39.70 -17.20 -42.54
N SER A 150 -40.20 -18.03 -41.63
CA SER A 150 -40.86 -19.32 -41.91
C SER A 150 -41.88 -19.59 -40.79
N GLN A 151 -42.88 -20.46 -41.03
CA GLN A 151 -44.20 -20.40 -40.37
C GLN A 151 -44.53 -21.60 -39.45
N HIS A 152 -45.53 -21.39 -38.56
CA HIS A 152 -46.38 -22.41 -37.88
C HIS A 152 -45.68 -23.36 -36.87
N GLU A 153 -46.31 -24.03 -35.88
CA GLU A 153 -47.71 -24.30 -35.44
C GLU A 153 -47.84 -24.14 -33.89
N VAL A 154 -48.96 -24.22 -33.12
CA VAL A 154 -50.45 -24.05 -33.21
C VAL A 154 -51.02 -24.03 -31.74
N GLY A 155 -52.19 -23.43 -31.48
CA GLY A 155 -52.97 -23.51 -30.21
C GLY A 155 -52.94 -22.22 -29.35
N GLU A 156 -54.04 -21.64 -28.83
CA GLU A 156 -55.14 -22.14 -27.95
C GLU A 156 -54.71 -22.35 -26.48
N GLU A 157 -55.41 -21.89 -25.42
CA GLU A 157 -56.54 -20.93 -25.31
C GLU A 157 -56.70 -20.42 -23.82
N ARG A 158 -57.39 -19.27 -23.63
CA ARG A 158 -58.20 -18.81 -22.46
C ARG A 158 -57.65 -18.48 -21.04
N GLU A 159 -58.07 -17.26 -20.61
CA GLU A 159 -58.72 -16.87 -19.33
C GLU A 159 -57.98 -16.83 -17.96
N GLY A 160 -58.56 -16.09 -17.00
CA GLY A 160 -58.05 -15.87 -15.63
C GLY A 160 -57.48 -14.46 -15.39
N GLN A 161 -58.21 -13.38 -15.66
CA GLN A 161 -59.21 -12.74 -14.78
C GLN A 161 -58.62 -11.90 -13.61
N ARG A 162 -59.13 -10.67 -13.49
CA ARG A 162 -58.66 -9.57 -12.62
C ARG A 162 -59.53 -9.47 -11.36
N ILE A 163 -58.90 -9.27 -10.20
CA ILE A 163 -59.58 -8.81 -8.98
C ILE A 163 -58.67 -7.79 -8.27
N ASP A 164 -59.18 -6.56 -8.20
CA ASP A 164 -58.97 -5.46 -7.23
C ASP A 164 -57.62 -5.32 -6.49
#